data_AF-A0A314LBV8-F1
#
_entry.id   AF-A0A314LBV8-F1
#
_cell.length_a   1.000
_cell.length_b   1.000
_cell.length_c   1.000
_cell.angle_alpha   90.00
_cell.angle_beta   90.00
_cell.angle_gamma   90.00
#
_symmetry.space_group_name_H-M   'P 1'
#
loop_
_entity.id
_entity.type
_entity.pdbx_description
1 polymer ?
#
loop_
_entity_poly.entity_id
_entity_poly.type
_entity_poly.pdbx_seq_one_letter_code
_entity_poly.pdbx_strand_id
1 'polypeptide(L)'
;MAASLIRLHFHDCFVQGCDASILLDETPSIESEKTALPNLGSARGYGIIEDAKREVEKICPEVVSCADILTVAARDASAAVGGPSWTVKLGRRDSTIASKTLAETDLPGPFDPLNRLISSFASKGLNTRDMVALSGN
;
A
#
# COMPACT_ATOMS: atom_id res chain seq x y z
N MET A 1 5.53 -14.30 2.12
CA MET A 1 4.96 -13.04 2.67
C MET A 1 5.51 -11.78 2.01
N ALA A 2 6.77 -11.73 1.58
CA ALA A 2 7.36 -10.54 0.94
C ALA A 2 6.48 -9.90 -0.16
N ALA A 3 6.05 -10.69 -1.16
CA ALA A 3 5.18 -10.21 -2.23
C ALA A 3 3.87 -9.57 -1.73
N SER A 4 3.30 -10.09 -0.64
CA SER A 4 2.08 -9.53 -0.06
C SER A 4 2.29 -8.14 0.52
N LEU A 5 3.44 -7.89 1.18
CA LEU A 5 3.76 -6.59 1.78
C LEU A 5 4.07 -5.54 0.70
N ILE A 6 4.76 -5.95 -0.36
CA ILE A 6 5.00 -5.09 -1.54
C ILE A 6 3.67 -4.70 -2.18
N ARG A 7 2.77 -5.67 -2.41
CA ARG A 7 1.43 -5.41 -2.94
C ARG A 7 0.59 -4.54 -2.01
N LEU A 8 0.65 -4.77 -0.70
CA LEU A 8 -0.10 -3.98 0.28
C LEU A 8 0.32 -2.51 0.25
N HIS A 9 1.63 -2.24 0.15
CA HIS A 9 2.14 -0.88 -0.01
C HIS A 9 1.77 -0.26 -1.36
N PHE A 10 1.80 -1.04 -2.45
CA PHE A 10 1.30 -0.57 -3.75
C PHE A 10 -0.17 -0.13 -3.65
N HIS A 11 -1.03 -0.94 -3.03
CA HIS A 11 -2.44 -0.64 -2.90
C HIS A 11 -2.71 0.58 -2.01
N ASP A 12 -1.95 0.72 -0.90
CA ASP A 12 -1.96 1.95 -0.08
C ASP A 12 -1.66 3.18 -0.95
N CYS A 13 -0.49 3.19 -1.60
CA CYS A 13 -0.07 4.35 -2.38
C CYS A 13 -0.95 4.69 -3.58
N PHE A 14 -1.62 3.70 -4.18
CA PHE A 14 -2.47 3.93 -5.34
C PHE A 14 -3.83 4.53 -4.98
N VAL A 15 -4.30 4.35 -3.74
CA VAL A 15 -5.60 4.84 -3.30
C VAL A 15 -5.35 6.01 -2.37
N GLN A 16 -5.78 7.22 -2.76
CA GLN A 16 -5.60 8.47 -1.99
C GLN A 16 -4.16 8.82 -1.47
N GLY A 17 -3.15 8.04 -1.82
CA GLY A 17 -1.73 8.26 -1.46
C GLY A 17 -1.27 7.28 -0.38
N CYS A 18 0.04 7.23 -0.12
CA CYS A 18 0.58 6.31 0.89
C CYS A 18 0.29 6.86 2.30
N ASP A 19 -0.90 6.59 2.82
CA ASP A 19 -1.42 7.20 4.05
C ASP A 19 -1.99 6.17 5.04
N ALA A 20 -1.72 4.88 4.81
CA ALA A 20 -2.21 3.76 5.61
C ALA A 20 -3.75 3.61 5.64
N SER A 21 -4.50 4.25 4.74
CA SER A 21 -5.95 4.12 4.68
C SER A 21 -6.39 2.67 4.45
N ILE A 22 -5.62 1.89 3.69
CA ILE A 22 -5.87 0.47 3.45
C ILE A 22 -5.85 -0.39 4.72
N LEU A 23 -5.23 0.09 5.79
CA LEU A 23 -5.14 -0.63 7.07
C LEU A 23 -6.37 -0.41 7.95
N LEU A 24 -7.19 0.61 7.69
CA LEU A 24 -8.38 0.92 8.48
C LEU A 24 -9.45 -0.16 8.31
N ASP A 25 -9.95 -0.65 9.44
CA ASP A 25 -11.05 -1.61 9.48
C ASP A 25 -12.42 -0.93 9.29
N GLU A 26 -13.40 -1.74 8.92
CA GLU A 26 -14.79 -1.29 8.77
C GLU A 26 -15.31 -0.78 10.12
N THR A 27 -15.93 0.39 10.12
CA THR A 27 -16.62 0.97 11.28
C THR A 27 -17.91 1.64 10.82
N PRO A 28 -18.84 2.04 11.71
CA PRO A 28 -20.04 2.77 11.30
C PRO A 28 -19.79 4.06 10.50
N SER A 29 -18.57 4.61 10.56
CA SER A 29 -18.16 5.83 9.86
C SER A 29 -17.07 5.60 8.81
N ILE A 30 -16.56 4.37 8.64
CA ILE A 30 -15.49 4.04 7.69
C ILE A 30 -15.91 2.83 6.88
N GLU A 31 -16.14 3.03 5.59
CA GLU A 31 -16.23 1.93 4.62
C GLU A 31 -14.81 1.52 4.21
N SER A 32 -14.40 0.33 4.63
CA SER A 32 -13.01 -0.09 4.53
C SER A 32 -12.62 -0.47 3.10
N GLU A 33 -11.44 -0.03 2.68
CA GLU A 33 -10.80 -0.46 1.43
C GLU A 33 -10.55 -1.96 1.38
N LYS A 34 -10.46 -2.64 2.53
CA LYS A 34 -10.30 -4.10 2.61
C LYS A 34 -11.46 -4.85 1.95
N THR A 35 -12.63 -4.21 1.86
CA THR A 35 -13.84 -4.76 1.23
C THR A 35 -13.99 -4.43 -0.26
N ALA A 36 -13.11 -3.59 -0.81
CA ALA A 36 -13.07 -3.29 -2.24
C ALA A 36 -12.72 -4.54 -3.05
N LEU A 37 -13.32 -4.72 -4.23
CA LEU A 37 -13.10 -5.91 -5.07
C LEU A 37 -11.61 -6.27 -5.30
N PRO A 38 -10.68 -5.33 -5.52
CA PRO A 38 -9.25 -5.65 -5.68
C PRO A 38 -8.56 -6.16 -4.40
N ASN A 39 -9.15 -5.88 -3.24
CA ASN A 39 -8.61 -6.21 -1.91
C ASN A 39 -9.28 -7.41 -1.26
N LEU A 40 -10.59 -7.55 -1.43
CA LEU A 40 -11.43 -8.55 -0.78
C LEU A 40 -10.98 -9.97 -1.15
N GLY A 41 -10.58 -10.75 -0.14
CA GLY A 41 -10.06 -12.11 -0.34
C GLY A 41 -8.72 -12.18 -1.08
N SER A 42 -8.02 -11.06 -1.25
CA SER A 42 -6.80 -10.95 -2.07
C SER A 42 -5.63 -10.31 -1.32
N ALA A 43 -5.83 -9.06 -0.85
CA ALA A 43 -4.84 -8.35 -0.05
C ALA A 43 -4.67 -9.02 1.32
N ARG A 44 -3.41 -9.16 1.76
CA ARG A 44 -3.05 -9.88 2.98
C ARG A 44 -1.75 -9.35 3.56
N GLY A 45 -1.51 -9.62 4.85
CA GLY A 45 -0.34 -9.11 5.57
C GLY A 45 -0.67 -8.03 6.60
N TYR A 46 -1.94 -7.65 6.76
CA TYR A 46 -2.40 -6.65 7.74
C TYR A 46 -1.86 -6.91 9.16
N GLY A 47 -2.02 -8.14 9.67
CA GLY A 47 -1.54 -8.50 11.01
C GLY A 47 -0.03 -8.38 11.20
N ILE A 48 0.77 -8.55 10.14
CA ILE A 48 2.23 -8.34 10.22
C ILE A 48 2.55 -6.86 10.43
N ILE A 49 1.80 -5.96 9.78
CA ILE A 49 1.97 -4.52 9.96
C ILE A 49 1.51 -4.10 11.37
N GLU A 50 0.42 -4.67 11.86
CA GLU A 50 -0.06 -4.45 13.23
C GLU A 50 0.96 -4.93 14.28
N ASP A 51 1.53 -6.12 14.08
CA ASP A 51 2.58 -6.66 14.94
C ASP A 51 3.83 -5.75 14.94
N ALA A 52 4.27 -5.32 13.75
CA ALA A 52 5.39 -4.39 13.62
C ALA A 52 5.10 -3.06 14.32
N LYS A 53 3.90 -2.48 14.12
CA LYS A 53 3.47 -1.26 14.81
C LYS A 53 3.51 -1.42 16.31
N ARG A 54 2.99 -2.53 16.85
CA ARG A 54 3.00 -2.80 18.29
C ARG A 54 4.43 -2.87 18.85
N GLU A 55 5.38 -3.49 18.17
CA GLU A 55 6.77 -3.53 18.63
C GLU A 55 7.46 -2.17 18.51
N VAL A 56 7.20 -1.41 17.45
CA VAL A 56 7.75 -0.06 17.26
C VAL A 56 7.23 0.90 18.33
N GLU A 57 5.96 0.83 18.68
CA GLU A 57 5.35 1.66 19.73
C GLU A 57 5.94 1.40 21.12
N LYS A 58 6.43 0.18 21.42
CA LYS A 58 7.16 -0.09 22.68
C LYS A 58 8.50 0.65 22.75
N ILE A 59 9.10 0.94 21.59
CA ILE A 59 10.41 1.57 21.48
C ILE A 59 10.27 3.09 21.40
N CYS A 60 9.33 3.57 20.58
CA CYS A 60 9.12 4.98 20.31
C CYS A 60 7.62 5.30 20.18
N PRO A 61 6.93 5.49 21.33
CA PRO A 61 5.49 5.75 21.35
C PRO A 61 5.09 6.97 20.53
N GLU A 62 4.07 6.83 19.69
CA GLU A 62 3.44 7.88 18.88
C GLU A 62 4.40 8.60 17.90
N VAL A 63 5.53 7.97 17.56
CA VAL A 63 6.53 8.58 16.64
C VAL A 63 6.36 8.11 15.20
N VAL A 64 6.25 6.80 14.97
CA VAL A 64 6.31 6.22 13.62
C VAL A 64 4.91 5.95 13.10
N SER A 65 4.55 6.53 11.97
CA SER A 65 3.26 6.31 11.32
C SER A 65 3.13 4.89 10.75
N CYS A 66 1.90 4.38 10.68
CA CYS A 66 1.60 3.13 10.00
C CYS A 66 1.97 3.19 8.51
N ALA A 67 1.79 4.35 7.86
CA ALA A 67 2.18 4.57 6.47
C ALA A 67 3.70 4.37 6.26
N ASP A 68 4.53 4.87 7.17
CA ASP A 68 5.98 4.66 7.09
C ASP A 68 6.38 3.23 7.46
N ILE A 69 5.71 2.57 8.42
CA ILE A 69 5.93 1.14 8.69
C ILE A 69 5.65 0.30 7.46
N LEU A 70 4.53 0.54 6.76
CA LEU A 70 4.19 -0.18 5.54
C LEU A 70 5.22 0.07 4.42
N THR A 71 5.69 1.32 4.29
CA THR A 71 6.74 1.70 3.33
C THR A 71 8.07 0.96 3.62
N VAL A 72 8.50 0.93 4.88
CA VAL A 72 9.72 0.21 5.30
C VAL A 72 9.56 -1.29 5.11
N ALA A 73 8.40 -1.86 5.48
CA ALA A 73 8.09 -3.27 5.34
C ALA A 73 8.15 -3.73 3.88
N ALA A 74 7.68 -2.91 2.92
CA ALA A 74 7.79 -3.22 1.49
C ALA A 74 9.25 -3.24 1.00
N ARG A 75 10.08 -2.29 1.46
CA ARG A 75 11.52 -2.27 1.15
C ARG A 75 12.23 -3.49 1.74
N ASP A 76 11.99 -3.79 3.00
CA ASP A 76 12.59 -4.95 3.69
C ASP A 76 12.13 -6.27 3.06
N ALA A 77 10.86 -6.36 2.66
CA ALA A 77 10.33 -7.49 1.91
C ALA A 77 11.07 -7.71 0.58
N SER A 78 11.35 -6.65 -0.18
CA SER A 78 12.14 -6.73 -1.43
C SER A 78 13.53 -7.28 -1.17
N ALA A 79 14.26 -6.70 -0.20
CA ALA A 79 15.60 -7.13 0.16
C ALA A 79 15.65 -8.60 0.65
N ALA A 80 14.66 -9.02 1.44
CA ALA A 80 14.58 -10.37 2.00
C ALA A 80 14.43 -11.46 0.93
N VAL A 81 13.97 -11.13 -0.28
CA VAL A 81 13.85 -12.06 -1.41
C VAL A 81 14.90 -11.84 -2.50
N GLY A 82 16.00 -11.14 -2.18
CA GLY A 82 17.09 -10.88 -3.11
C GLY A 82 16.84 -9.72 -4.08
N GLY A 83 15.77 -8.95 -3.87
CA GLY A 83 15.54 -7.69 -4.55
C GLY A 83 16.46 -6.56 -4.05
N PRO A 84 16.36 -5.37 -4.67
CA PRO A 84 17.14 -4.22 -4.24
C PRO A 84 16.75 -3.76 -2.83
N SER A 85 17.71 -3.19 -2.13
CA SER A 85 17.44 -2.37 -0.94
C SER A 85 17.75 -0.92 -1.26
N TRP A 86 16.99 0.00 -0.67
CA TRP A 86 17.17 1.44 -0.84
C TRP A 86 16.79 2.18 0.44
N THR A 87 17.22 3.44 0.53
CA THR A 87 16.77 4.35 1.58
C THR A 87 15.38 4.86 1.23
N VAL A 88 14.37 4.42 1.97
CA VAL A 88 13.02 4.96 1.86
C VAL A 88 12.96 6.35 2.48
N LYS A 89 12.26 7.28 1.82
CA LYS A 89 11.89 8.56 2.44
C LYS A 89 10.80 8.30 3.48
N LEU A 90 10.91 8.96 4.64
CA LEU A 90 9.97 8.85 5.76
C LEU A 90 9.37 10.22 6.08
N GLY A 91 8.42 10.26 7.01
CA GLY A 91 7.66 11.44 7.42
C GLY A 91 6.21 11.44 6.94
N ARG A 92 5.69 10.30 6.44
CA ARG A 92 4.27 10.16 6.10
C ARG A 92 3.44 10.18 7.38
N ARG A 93 2.17 10.58 7.25
CA ARG A 93 1.20 10.57 8.34
C ARG A 93 0.03 9.66 7.97
N ASP A 94 -0.60 9.12 8.98
CA ASP A 94 -1.73 8.21 8.82
C ASP A 94 -3.02 8.98 8.54
N SER A 95 -3.83 8.45 7.62
CA SER A 95 -5.15 8.95 7.31
C SER A 95 -6.15 8.60 8.41
N THR A 96 -7.19 9.43 8.53
CA THR A 96 -8.36 9.17 9.37
C THR A 96 -9.57 8.69 8.57
N ILE A 97 -9.42 8.50 7.26
CA ILE A 97 -10.46 8.08 6.34
C ILE A 97 -9.93 7.00 5.38
N ALA A 98 -10.82 6.13 4.91
CA ALA A 98 -10.55 5.18 3.84
C ALA A 98 -11.56 5.40 2.70
N SER A 99 -11.18 4.98 1.49
CA SER A 99 -12.07 5.11 0.33
C SER A 99 -12.15 3.81 -0.47
N LYS A 100 -13.14 2.97 -0.13
CA LYS A 100 -13.47 1.79 -0.94
C LYS A 100 -13.77 2.15 -2.39
N THR A 101 -14.49 3.24 -2.64
CA THR A 101 -14.78 3.70 -4.01
C THR A 101 -13.50 4.00 -4.79
N LEU A 102 -12.55 4.74 -4.21
CA LEU A 102 -11.26 4.99 -4.88
C LEU A 102 -10.46 3.69 -5.07
N ALA A 103 -10.50 2.76 -4.10
CA ALA A 103 -9.88 1.46 -4.28
C ALA A 103 -10.48 0.66 -5.44
N GLU A 104 -11.79 0.73 -5.67
CA GLU A 104 -12.45 0.07 -6.80
C GLU A 104 -12.15 0.74 -8.15
N THR A 105 -11.95 2.06 -8.17
CA THR A 105 -11.74 2.80 -9.44
C THR A 105 -10.28 2.94 -9.84
N ASP A 106 -9.37 3.08 -8.87
CA ASP A 106 -8.00 3.50 -9.13
C ASP A 106 -7.04 2.32 -9.23
N LEU A 107 -7.33 1.22 -8.53
CA LEU A 107 -6.50 0.02 -8.60
C LEU A 107 -6.66 -0.65 -9.97
N PRO A 108 -5.56 -0.83 -10.72
CA PRO A 108 -5.62 -1.45 -12.04
C PRO A 108 -6.03 -2.92 -11.94
N GLY A 109 -6.89 -3.34 -12.86
CA GLY A 109 -7.34 -4.72 -12.99
C GLY A 109 -6.35 -5.60 -13.76
N PRO A 110 -6.37 -6.93 -13.54
CA PRO A 110 -5.49 -7.86 -14.26
C PRO A 110 -5.82 -7.99 -15.76
N PHE A 111 -7.00 -7.50 -16.18
CA PHE A 111 -7.46 -7.52 -17.56
C PHE A 111 -7.46 -6.13 -18.21
N ASP A 112 -6.91 -5.12 -17.52
CA ASP A 112 -6.87 -3.76 -18.06
C ASP A 112 -5.97 -3.71 -19.30
N PRO A 113 -6.43 -3.08 -20.40
CA PRO A 113 -5.59 -2.90 -21.57
C PRO A 113 -4.45 -1.91 -21.27
N LEU A 114 -3.37 -1.98 -22.06
CA LEU A 114 -2.16 -1.17 -21.84
C LEU A 114 -2.43 0.33 -21.71
N ASN A 115 -3.34 0.89 -22.51
CA ASN A 115 -3.72 2.30 -22.42
C ASN A 115 -4.41 2.65 -21.09
N ARG A 116 -5.19 1.73 -20.50
CA ARG A 116 -5.78 1.90 -19.17
C ARG A 116 -4.70 1.86 -18.10
N LEU A 117 -3.74 0.93 -18.19
CA LEU A 117 -2.60 0.88 -17.26
C LEU A 117 -1.78 2.17 -17.31
N ILE A 118 -1.41 2.64 -18.51
CA ILE A 118 -0.65 3.89 -18.68
C ILE A 118 -1.39 5.07 -18.06
N SER A 119 -2.69 5.21 -18.33
CA SER A 119 -3.49 6.33 -17.78
C SER A 119 -3.69 6.23 -16.26
N SER A 120 -3.85 5.03 -15.71
CA SER A 120 -3.96 4.83 -14.27
C SER A 120 -2.68 5.25 -13.55
N PHE A 121 -1.51 4.80 -14.01
CA PHE A 121 -0.22 5.22 -13.44
C PHE A 121 0.02 6.73 -13.62
N ALA A 122 -0.32 7.29 -14.78
CA ALA A 122 -0.20 8.72 -15.03
C ALA A 122 -1.05 9.56 -14.05
N SER A 123 -2.24 9.06 -13.66
CA SER A 123 -3.08 9.72 -12.64
C SER A 123 -2.42 9.81 -11.26
N LYS A 124 -1.42 8.96 -11.00
CA LYS A 124 -0.61 8.94 -9.76
C LYS A 124 0.73 9.67 -9.92
N GLY A 125 0.91 10.40 -11.03
CA GLY A 125 2.16 11.09 -11.35
C GLY A 125 3.30 10.16 -11.78
N LEU A 126 2.98 8.90 -12.13
CA LEU A 126 3.94 7.90 -12.56
C LEU A 126 3.92 7.77 -14.09
N ASN A 127 5.10 7.80 -14.70
CA ASN A 127 5.21 7.70 -16.16
C ASN A 127 5.20 6.23 -16.62
N THR A 128 5.23 6.01 -17.94
CA THR A 128 5.21 4.65 -18.52
C THR A 128 6.41 3.79 -18.09
N ARG A 129 7.58 4.38 -17.85
CA ARG A 129 8.75 3.64 -17.34
C ARG A 129 8.50 3.15 -15.91
N ASP A 130 7.88 3.98 -15.08
CA ASP A 130 7.51 3.61 -13.71
C ASP A 130 6.48 2.47 -13.72
N MET A 131 5.47 2.54 -14.59
CA MET A 131 4.50 1.46 -14.79
C MET A 131 5.18 0.14 -15.16
N VAL A 132 6.11 0.16 -16.12
CA VAL A 132 6.85 -1.04 -16.53
C VAL A 132 7.69 -1.59 -15.37
N ALA A 133 8.42 -0.72 -14.65
CA ALA A 133 9.25 -1.14 -13.52
C ALA A 133 8.40 -1.75 -12.37
N LEU A 134 7.27 -1.14 -12.05
CA LEU A 134 6.37 -1.57 -10.96
C LEU A 134 5.49 -2.78 -11.34
N SER A 135 5.43 -3.14 -12.63
CA SER A 135 4.78 -4.38 -13.07
C SER A 135 5.64 -5.63 -12.83
N GLY A 136 6.92 -5.47 -12.47
CA GLY A 136 7.84 -6.58 -12.18
C GLY A 136 7.83 -7.07 -10.72
N ASN A 137 6.84 -6.66 -9.93
CA ASN A 137 6.67 -7.01 -8.51
C ASN A 137 5.99 -8.35 -8.28
#